data_AF-A0A2A9N965-F1
#
_entry.id   AF-A0A2A9N965-F1
#
_cell.length_a   1.000
_cell.length_b   1.000
_cell.length_c   1.000
_cell.angle_alpha   90.00
_cell.angle_beta   90.00
_cell.angle_gamma   90.00
#
_symmetry.space_group_name_H-M   'P 1'
#
loop_
_entity.id
_entity.type
_entity.pdbx_description
1 polymer ?
#
loop_
_entity_poly.entity_id
_entity_poly.type
_entity_poly.pdbx_seq_one_letter_code
_entity_poly.pdbx_strand_id
1 'polypeptide(L)'
;QLMAMDVLLREPHESKHDLESFFWLLLWLTLRHMDYCDSHRTCTQLFDEFDPTKACDVKRGFLATLVHRKRSVRVQDNEPLSTLLCEFMKKILDELNPLTHLNVLMLFESVLGGMDWPIDDMAKPFSPQKPDSETESVEPKCRSSTPKRPVPNSEAKRSQKKARKGSPSGLKKLTNTRGFQSRK
;
A
#
# COMPACT_ATOMS: atom_id res chain seq x y z
N GLN A 1 9.42 -4.52 10.44
CA GLN A 1 8.01 -4.35 10.04
C GLN A 1 7.29 -3.30 10.90
N LEU A 2 6.71 -3.64 12.06
CA LEU A 2 5.81 -2.71 12.79
C LEU A 2 6.50 -1.64 13.67
N MET A 3 7.80 -1.74 13.91
CA MET A 3 8.57 -0.85 14.81
C MET A 3 8.49 0.64 14.45
N ALA A 4 8.51 1.50 15.48
CA ALA A 4 8.64 2.96 15.38
C ALA A 4 9.79 3.44 14.48
N MET A 5 9.64 4.61 13.85
CA MET A 5 10.63 5.17 12.92
C MET A 5 11.99 5.45 13.59
N ASP A 6 11.99 6.04 14.78
CA ASP A 6 13.22 6.37 15.52
C ASP A 6 13.98 5.09 15.94
N VAL A 7 13.25 4.04 16.33
CA VAL A 7 13.83 2.73 16.69
C VAL A 7 14.44 2.02 15.47
N LEU A 8 13.86 2.21 14.27
CA LEU A 8 14.48 1.74 13.01
C LEU A 8 15.79 2.49 12.69
N LEU A 9 15.92 3.74 13.13
CA LEU A 9 17.16 4.53 13.08
C LEU A 9 18.14 4.24 14.23
N ARG A 10 17.78 3.32 15.14
CA ARG A 10 18.54 2.90 16.33
C ARG A 10 18.61 3.92 17.48
N GLU A 11 17.66 4.84 17.54
CA GLU A 11 17.49 5.67 18.74
C GLU A 11 17.08 4.82 19.97
N PRO A 12 17.35 5.29 21.21
CA PRO A 12 16.93 4.62 22.43
C PRO A 12 15.42 4.32 22.47
N HIS A 13 15.05 3.18 23.07
CA HIS A 13 13.63 2.83 23.19
C HIS A 13 12.93 3.64 24.29
N GLU A 14 11.72 4.11 24.00
CA GLU A 14 10.90 4.98 24.85
C GLU A 14 9.42 4.60 24.69
N SER A 15 8.56 4.98 25.65
CA SER A 15 7.12 4.68 25.58
C SER A 15 6.39 5.31 24.40
N LYS A 16 6.91 6.42 23.82
CA LYS A 16 6.40 6.95 22.54
C LYS A 16 6.54 5.94 21.39
N HIS A 17 7.58 5.09 21.42
CA HIS A 17 7.87 4.12 20.36
C HIS A 17 6.94 2.90 20.43
N ASP A 18 6.47 2.51 21.62
CA ASP A 18 5.40 1.52 21.77
C ASP A 18 4.09 2.04 21.13
N LEU A 19 3.75 3.30 21.39
CA LEU A 19 2.53 3.95 20.87
C LEU A 19 2.57 4.14 19.35
N GLU A 20 3.71 4.56 18.78
CA GLU A 20 3.89 4.62 17.33
C GLU A 20 3.80 3.21 16.70
N SER A 21 4.39 2.20 17.35
CA SER A 21 4.31 0.79 16.90
C SER A 21 2.88 0.24 16.96
N PHE A 22 2.07 0.68 17.93
CA PHE A 22 0.65 0.33 18.02
C PHE A 22 -0.19 0.97 16.89
N PHE A 23 0.08 2.22 16.51
CA PHE A 23 -0.50 2.81 15.29
C PHE A 23 -0.11 2.02 14.04
N TRP A 24 1.16 1.63 13.90
CA TRP A 24 1.60 0.81 12.76
C TRP A 24 0.90 -0.55 12.73
N LEU A 25 0.62 -1.18 13.88
CA LEU A 25 -0.19 -2.40 13.97
C LEU A 25 -1.64 -2.17 13.52
N LEU A 26 -2.30 -1.11 14.01
CA LEU A 26 -3.68 -0.79 13.63
C LEU A 26 -3.80 -0.49 12.12
N LEU A 27 -2.83 0.22 11.56
CA LEU A 27 -2.75 0.48 10.13
C LEU A 27 -2.43 -0.78 9.32
N TRP A 28 -1.56 -1.67 9.81
CA TRP A 28 -1.28 -2.96 9.18
C TRP A 28 -2.53 -3.86 9.12
N LEU A 29 -3.28 -3.93 10.23
CA LEU A 29 -4.57 -4.63 10.29
C LEU A 29 -5.54 -4.05 9.25
N THR A 30 -5.70 -2.73 9.25
CA THR A 30 -6.59 -2.02 8.32
C THR A 30 -6.23 -2.28 6.85
N LEU A 31 -4.96 -2.10 6.47
CA LEU A 31 -4.48 -2.24 5.09
C LEU A 31 -4.45 -3.71 4.60
N ARG A 32 -4.65 -4.69 5.50
CA ARG A 32 -4.61 -6.13 5.20
C ARG A 32 -5.98 -6.81 5.28
N HIS A 33 -6.87 -6.33 6.15
CA HIS A 33 -8.13 -7.01 6.48
C HIS A 33 -9.40 -6.20 6.23
N MET A 34 -9.32 -4.88 5.98
CA MET A 34 -10.52 -4.06 5.71
C MET A 34 -10.58 -3.63 4.24
N ASP A 35 -11.74 -3.16 3.77
CA ASP A 35 -11.77 -2.34 2.55
C ASP A 35 -11.42 -0.90 2.90
N TYR A 36 -10.48 -0.33 2.15
CA TYR A 36 -9.99 1.03 2.38
C TYR A 36 -9.80 1.79 1.07
N CYS A 37 -9.70 3.11 1.18
CA CYS A 37 -9.33 4.02 0.12
C CYS A 37 -8.31 5.06 0.64
N ASP A 38 -7.88 5.96 -0.25
CA ASP A 38 -6.95 7.07 0.01
C ASP A 38 -5.53 6.75 0.50
N SER A 39 -5.23 5.50 0.85
CA SER A 39 -3.85 5.02 0.91
C SER A 39 -3.19 5.05 -0.48
N HIS A 40 -1.92 5.46 -0.53
CA HIS A 40 -1.08 5.45 -1.72
C HIS A 40 -0.02 4.33 -1.71
N ARG A 41 -0.08 3.41 -0.72
CA ARG A 41 0.73 2.19 -0.61
C ARG A 41 -0.14 1.00 -0.22
N THR A 42 0.19 -0.18 -0.73
CA THR A 42 -0.36 -1.44 -0.20
C THR A 42 0.24 -1.75 1.17
N CYS A 43 -0.39 -2.66 1.93
CA CYS A 43 0.20 -3.22 3.15
C CYS A 43 1.63 -3.76 2.91
N THR A 44 1.85 -4.46 1.80
CA THR A 44 3.17 -5.02 1.45
C THR A 44 4.22 -3.92 1.18
N GLN A 45 3.86 -2.88 0.41
CA GLN A 45 4.71 -1.72 0.10
C GLN A 45 5.03 -0.80 1.29
N LEU A 46 4.42 -1.03 2.45
CA LEU A 46 4.60 -0.25 3.69
C LEU A 46 5.30 -1.05 4.80
N PHE A 47 5.17 -2.38 4.80
CA PHE A 47 5.63 -3.22 5.93
C PHE A 47 6.58 -4.37 5.56
N ASP A 48 6.65 -4.80 4.31
CA ASP A 48 7.50 -5.93 3.86
C ASP A 48 8.91 -5.48 3.37
N GLU A 49 9.43 -4.39 3.93
CA GLU A 49 10.85 -4.00 3.82
C GLU A 49 11.63 -4.52 5.04
N PHE A 50 12.85 -5.01 4.78
CA PHE A 50 13.72 -5.66 5.76
C PHE A 50 14.92 -4.80 6.17
N ASP A 51 15.34 -3.86 5.31
CA ASP A 51 16.34 -2.86 5.67
C ASP A 51 15.73 -1.79 6.60
N PRO A 52 16.27 -1.57 7.83
CA PRO A 52 15.67 -0.62 8.78
C PRO A 52 15.60 0.82 8.27
N THR A 53 16.63 1.27 7.55
CA THR A 53 16.71 2.64 7.01
C THR A 53 15.61 2.86 5.97
N LYS A 54 15.50 1.96 4.98
CA LYS A 54 14.42 2.01 3.98
C LYS A 54 13.04 1.84 4.62
N ALA A 55 12.89 1.01 5.64
CA ALA A 55 11.63 0.85 6.36
C ALA A 55 11.21 2.16 7.07
N CYS A 56 12.17 2.90 7.64
CA CYS A 56 11.96 4.27 8.12
C CYS A 56 11.55 5.20 6.98
N ASP A 57 12.30 5.26 5.87
CA ASP A 57 12.03 6.15 4.74
C ASP A 57 10.66 5.89 4.08
N VAL A 58 10.28 4.62 3.96
CA VAL A 58 8.97 4.19 3.44
C VAL A 58 7.84 4.66 4.34
N LYS A 59 7.99 4.54 5.67
CA LYS A 59 7.02 5.03 6.67
C LYS A 59 6.94 6.56 6.71
N ARG A 60 8.09 7.23 6.80
CA ARG A 60 8.22 8.69 6.83
C ARG A 60 7.64 9.33 5.56
N GLY A 61 8.00 8.78 4.39
CA GLY A 61 7.45 9.18 3.10
C GLY A 61 5.96 8.89 2.94
N PHE A 62 5.44 7.82 3.55
CA PHE A 62 4.01 7.53 3.59
C PHE A 62 3.24 8.60 4.38
N LEU A 63 3.66 8.91 5.61
CA LEU A 63 3.03 9.94 6.44
C LEU A 63 3.10 11.33 5.77
N ALA A 64 4.29 11.73 5.29
CA ALA A 64 4.48 13.00 4.60
C ALA A 64 3.59 13.13 3.34
N THR A 65 3.40 12.04 2.58
CA THR A 65 2.53 12.04 1.39
C THR A 65 1.05 12.19 1.76
N LEU A 66 0.60 11.59 2.87
CA LEU A 66 -0.77 11.76 3.38
C LEU A 66 -1.04 13.21 3.80
N VAL A 67 -0.15 13.80 4.61
CA VAL A 67 -0.22 15.22 5.03
C VAL A 67 -0.22 16.15 3.82
N HIS A 68 0.74 16.00 2.91
CA HIS A 68 0.87 16.87 1.73
C HIS A 68 -0.37 16.82 0.83
N ARG A 69 -1.01 15.64 0.69
CA ARG A 69 -2.25 15.47 -0.08
C ARG A 69 -3.52 15.83 0.69
N LYS A 70 -3.43 16.18 1.98
CA LYS A 70 -4.54 16.39 2.91
C LYS A 70 -5.50 15.19 2.95
N ARG A 71 -4.95 13.97 3.07
CA ARG A 71 -5.70 12.72 3.15
C ARG A 71 -5.30 11.90 4.37
N SER A 72 -6.20 11.05 4.83
CA SER A 72 -5.94 9.91 5.72
C SER A 72 -6.27 8.62 4.98
N VAL A 73 -5.91 7.46 5.55
CA VAL A 73 -6.50 6.19 5.11
C VAL A 73 -7.93 6.13 5.62
N ARG A 74 -8.90 5.91 4.72
CA ARG A 74 -10.32 5.80 5.05
C ARG A 74 -10.79 4.37 4.85
N VAL A 75 -11.49 3.83 5.83
CA VAL A 75 -12.11 2.50 5.82
C VAL A 75 -13.54 2.63 5.28
N GLN A 76 -13.95 1.70 4.42
CA GLN A 76 -15.32 1.69 3.89
C GLN A 76 -16.27 1.22 5.00
N ASP A 77 -17.39 1.94 5.15
CA ASP A 77 -18.48 1.68 6.09
C ASP A 77 -18.08 1.60 7.59
N ASN A 78 -16.84 2.01 7.93
CA ASN A 78 -16.36 2.23 9.29
C ASN A 78 -15.69 3.62 9.39
N GLU A 79 -16.51 4.66 9.59
CA GLU A 79 -16.02 6.03 9.83
C GLU A 79 -15.19 6.11 11.12
N PRO A 80 -15.62 5.57 12.28
CA PRO A 80 -14.87 5.69 13.53
C PRO A 80 -13.42 5.21 13.42
N LEU A 81 -13.15 4.08 12.76
CA LEU A 81 -11.78 3.62 12.50
C LEU A 81 -11.01 4.56 11.55
N SER A 82 -11.68 5.17 10.56
CA SER A 82 -11.10 6.19 9.68
C SER A 82 -10.68 7.45 10.43
N THR A 83 -11.54 7.95 11.33
CA THR A 83 -11.26 9.08 12.20
C THR A 83 -10.16 8.74 13.22
N LEU A 84 -10.20 7.57 13.84
CA LEU A 84 -9.16 7.08 14.77
C LEU A 84 -7.78 7.05 14.10
N LEU A 85 -7.68 6.48 12.89
CA LEU A 85 -6.43 6.47 12.11
C LEU A 85 -5.96 7.88 11.75
N CYS A 86 -6.88 8.79 11.40
CA CYS A 86 -6.57 10.18 11.06
C CYS A 86 -6.00 10.95 12.26
N GLU A 87 -6.66 10.91 13.42
CA GLU A 87 -6.23 11.66 14.61
C GLU A 87 -5.00 11.04 15.28
N PHE A 88 -4.85 9.70 15.27
CA PHE A 88 -3.64 9.05 15.79
C PHE A 88 -2.42 9.36 14.89
N MET A 89 -2.61 9.39 13.57
CA MET A 89 -1.58 9.85 12.63
C MET A 89 -1.14 11.29 12.93
N LYS A 90 -2.08 12.21 13.22
CA LYS A 90 -1.73 13.59 13.60
C LYS A 90 -0.90 13.65 14.88
N LYS A 91 -1.23 12.86 15.92
CA LYS A 91 -0.46 12.81 17.19
C LYS A 91 0.96 12.28 17.02
N ILE A 92 1.21 11.40 16.05
CA ILE A 92 2.56 10.91 15.72
C ILE A 92 3.39 11.97 14.99
N LEU A 93 2.73 12.93 14.34
CA LEU A 93 3.34 14.03 13.59
C LEU A 93 3.34 15.36 14.36
N ASP A 94 2.91 15.36 15.61
CA ASP A 94 2.87 16.53 16.48
C ASP A 94 4.17 16.63 17.28
N GLU A 95 5.18 17.27 16.69
CA GLU A 95 6.48 17.53 17.32
C GLU A 95 6.39 18.45 18.56
N LEU A 96 5.25 19.11 18.79
CA LEU A 96 5.04 20.01 19.93
C LEU A 96 4.39 19.31 21.14
N ASN A 97 3.58 18.26 20.91
CA ASN A 97 2.87 17.53 21.96
C ASN A 97 3.32 16.06 22.02
N PRO A 98 4.21 15.68 22.96
CA PRO A 98 4.73 14.31 23.07
C PRO A 98 3.65 13.23 23.07
N LEU A 99 3.86 12.18 22.27
CA LEU A 99 2.96 11.04 22.21
C LEU A 99 2.97 10.26 23.54
N THR A 100 1.83 10.17 24.21
CA THR A 100 1.72 9.62 25.58
C THR A 100 0.51 8.71 25.73
N HIS A 101 0.58 7.75 26.66
CA HIS A 101 -0.55 6.84 26.92
C HIS A 101 -1.84 7.61 27.24
N LEU A 102 -1.76 8.73 27.97
CA LEU A 102 -2.92 9.58 28.26
C LEU A 102 -3.50 10.23 27.00
N ASN A 103 -2.69 10.83 26.13
CA ASN A 103 -3.21 11.52 24.94
C ASN A 103 -3.61 10.57 23.80
N VAL A 104 -3.18 9.31 23.83
CA VAL A 104 -3.71 8.22 23.00
C VAL A 104 -4.99 7.65 23.62
N LEU A 105 -5.04 7.40 24.92
CA LEU A 105 -6.24 6.87 25.60
C LEU A 105 -7.45 7.79 25.42
N MET A 106 -7.30 9.11 25.67
CA MET A 106 -8.38 10.08 25.45
C MET A 106 -8.88 10.14 23.99
N LEU A 107 -8.03 9.80 23.01
CA LEU A 107 -8.46 9.67 21.62
C LEU A 107 -9.27 8.39 21.41
N PHE A 108 -8.79 7.25 21.92
CA PHE A 108 -9.56 6.00 21.85
C PHE A 108 -10.91 6.13 22.56
N GLU A 109 -10.97 6.72 23.75
CA GLU A 109 -12.22 7.02 24.48
C GLU A 109 -13.15 7.94 23.67
N SER A 110 -12.61 9.02 23.08
CA SER A 110 -13.40 9.96 22.28
C SER A 110 -14.03 9.34 21.03
N VAL A 111 -13.40 8.32 20.43
CA VAL A 111 -13.93 7.66 19.21
C VAL A 111 -14.76 6.42 19.56
N LEU A 112 -14.36 5.64 20.56
CA LEU A 112 -15.12 4.48 21.06
C LEU A 112 -16.41 4.89 21.79
N GLY A 113 -16.50 6.12 22.29
CA GLY A 113 -17.73 6.69 22.86
C GLY A 113 -18.79 7.10 21.84
N GLY A 114 -18.49 7.09 20.54
CA GLY A 114 -19.48 7.30 19.48
C GLY A 114 -20.40 6.09 19.32
N MET A 115 -21.68 6.31 18.99
CA MET A 115 -22.63 5.21 18.75
C MET A 115 -22.59 4.65 17.32
N ASP A 116 -21.83 5.28 16.41
CA ASP A 116 -21.81 4.98 14.98
C ASP A 116 -20.78 3.90 14.56
N TRP A 117 -20.36 3.04 15.50
CA TRP A 117 -19.53 1.87 15.16
C TRP A 117 -20.38 0.81 14.43
N PRO A 118 -19.89 0.26 13.31
CA PRO A 118 -20.63 -0.74 12.55
C PRO A 118 -20.80 -2.04 13.34
N ILE A 119 -21.93 -2.70 13.11
CA ILE A 119 -22.23 -4.04 13.63
C ILE A 119 -21.84 -5.05 12.54
N ASP A 120 -21.26 -6.19 12.93
CA ASP A 120 -20.81 -7.27 12.05
C ASP A 120 -19.69 -6.90 11.04
N ASP A 121 -18.80 -5.95 11.37
CA ASP A 121 -17.69 -5.48 10.52
C ASP A 121 -16.48 -6.44 10.42
N MET A 122 -16.76 -7.74 10.26
CA MET A 122 -15.77 -8.82 10.32
C MET A 122 -14.56 -8.60 9.41
N ALA A 123 -13.38 -8.56 10.03
CA ALA A 123 -12.07 -8.56 9.38
C ALA A 123 -11.96 -9.66 8.32
N LYS A 124 -11.53 -9.29 7.10
CA LYS A 124 -11.46 -10.22 5.97
C LYS A 124 -10.44 -11.34 6.21
N PRO A 125 -10.76 -12.59 5.85
CA PRO A 125 -9.79 -13.69 5.91
C PRO A 125 -8.54 -13.37 5.08
N PHE A 126 -7.35 -13.53 5.69
CA PHE A 126 -6.10 -13.36 4.95
C PHE A 126 -5.93 -14.47 3.93
N SER A 127 -5.96 -14.11 2.64
CA SER A 127 -5.56 -14.98 1.54
C SER A 127 -4.12 -14.61 1.13
N PRO A 128 -3.13 -15.50 1.32
CA PRO A 128 -1.79 -15.27 0.78
C PRO A 128 -1.87 -15.15 -0.74
N GLN A 129 -1.33 -14.06 -1.30
CA GLN A 129 -1.09 -14.02 -2.74
C GLN A 129 -0.13 -15.16 -3.10
N LYS A 130 -0.50 -15.94 -4.11
CA LYS A 130 0.44 -16.90 -4.71
C LYS A 130 1.52 -16.09 -5.44
N PRO A 131 2.74 -16.63 -5.59
CA PRO A 131 3.74 -16.02 -6.46
C PRO A 131 3.27 -16.17 -7.91
N ASP A 132 2.53 -15.17 -8.39
CA ASP A 132 1.96 -15.16 -9.73
C ASP A 132 3.06 -14.86 -10.78
N SER A 133 3.19 -15.75 -11.76
CA SER A 133 4.12 -15.59 -12.88
C SER A 133 3.60 -14.54 -13.87
N GLU A 134 4.37 -13.47 -14.02
CA GLU A 134 4.34 -12.49 -15.13
C GLU A 134 3.02 -11.72 -15.42
N THR A 135 3.05 -10.43 -15.07
CA THR A 135 2.66 -9.31 -15.94
C THR A 135 1.20 -9.20 -16.43
N GLU A 136 0.43 -8.24 -15.87
CA GLU A 136 0.02 -7.03 -16.64
C GLU A 136 -0.67 -5.93 -15.80
N SER A 137 -0.35 -4.67 -16.18
CA SER A 137 -1.10 -3.41 -16.02
C SER A 137 -1.58 -2.89 -14.64
N VAL A 138 -1.76 -1.57 -14.55
CA VAL A 138 -2.03 -0.82 -13.30
C VAL A 138 -3.26 0.10 -13.46
N GLU A 139 -4.27 -0.08 -12.61
CA GLU A 139 -5.27 0.94 -12.31
C GLU A 139 -5.70 0.89 -10.82
N PRO A 140 -6.07 2.03 -10.20
CA PRO A 140 -6.47 2.10 -8.79
C PRO A 140 -7.90 1.57 -8.59
N LYS A 141 -8.02 0.25 -8.51
CA LYS A 141 -9.31 -0.45 -8.47
C LYS A 141 -10.07 -0.26 -7.15
N CYS A 142 -11.10 0.59 -7.16
CA CYS A 142 -12.17 0.56 -6.16
C CYS A 142 -12.80 -0.85 -6.13
N ARG A 143 -12.80 -1.50 -4.97
CA ARG A 143 -13.23 -2.91 -4.82
C ARG A 143 -14.71 -3.04 -4.44
N SER A 144 -15.60 -2.78 -5.38
CA SER A 144 -17.00 -3.22 -5.33
C SER A 144 -17.31 -4.13 -6.51
N SER A 145 -18.08 -5.21 -6.31
CA SER A 145 -18.33 -6.19 -7.38
C SER A 145 -19.71 -6.87 -7.32
N THR A 146 -20.69 -6.28 -8.02
CA THR A 146 -21.80 -7.00 -8.68
C THR A 146 -22.39 -6.05 -9.74
N PRO A 147 -22.84 -6.56 -10.91
CA PRO A 147 -24.18 -7.15 -10.99
C PRO A 147 -24.26 -8.44 -11.83
N LYS A 148 -25.49 -8.90 -12.09
CA LYS A 148 -25.86 -10.24 -12.56
C LYS A 148 -25.57 -10.52 -14.05
N ARG A 149 -25.35 -11.80 -14.35
CA ARG A 149 -25.24 -12.40 -15.70
C ARG A 149 -26.62 -12.84 -16.23
N PRO A 150 -26.92 -12.59 -17.52
CA PRO A 150 -27.68 -13.54 -18.35
C PRO A 150 -26.78 -14.30 -19.34
N VAL A 151 -27.31 -15.38 -19.94
CA VAL A 151 -26.58 -16.29 -20.85
C VAL A 151 -27.28 -16.33 -22.25
N PRO A 152 -26.86 -17.10 -23.28
CA PRO A 152 -26.51 -16.51 -24.58
C PRO A 152 -27.40 -16.99 -25.75
N ASN A 153 -27.12 -16.54 -27.00
CA ASN A 153 -27.22 -17.45 -28.15
C ASN A 153 -26.38 -17.07 -29.40
N SER A 154 -26.17 -18.09 -30.25
CA SER A 154 -25.94 -18.16 -31.72
C SER A 154 -26.01 -16.88 -32.59
N GLU A 155 -25.30 -16.69 -33.71
CA GLU A 155 -24.12 -17.30 -34.39
C GLU A 155 -23.66 -16.28 -35.51
N ALA A 156 -22.85 -16.49 -36.57
CA ALA A 156 -22.21 -17.65 -37.20
C ALA A 156 -20.90 -17.31 -37.97
N LYS A 157 -19.98 -18.30 -38.00
CA LYS A 157 -19.06 -18.77 -39.09
C LYS A 157 -18.31 -17.83 -40.07
N ARG A 158 -17.22 -18.42 -40.61
CA ARG A 158 -16.33 -18.05 -41.75
C ARG A 158 -15.28 -16.94 -41.49
N SER A 159 -14.03 -17.01 -41.99
CA SER A 159 -13.41 -18.01 -42.90
C SER A 159 -11.92 -18.30 -42.66
N GLN A 160 -11.48 -19.43 -43.23
CA GLN A 160 -10.21 -20.16 -43.08
C GLN A 160 -8.89 -19.44 -43.42
N LYS A 161 -7.85 -19.82 -42.64
CA LYS A 161 -6.44 -20.14 -43.03
C LYS A 161 -5.92 -19.76 -44.44
N LYS A 162 -4.75 -19.09 -44.47
CA LYS A 162 -3.56 -19.54 -45.24
C LYS A 162 -2.26 -18.96 -44.64
N ALA A 163 -1.09 -19.43 -45.07
CA ALA A 163 0.18 -19.22 -44.36
C ALA A 163 1.40 -18.89 -45.25
N ARG A 164 2.38 -18.20 -44.65
CA ARG A 164 3.83 -18.11 -44.98
C ARG A 164 4.26 -17.96 -46.45
N LYS A 165 4.95 -16.85 -46.76
CA LYS A 165 6.39 -16.80 -47.17
C LYS A 165 6.82 -15.38 -47.62
N GLY A 166 8.13 -15.10 -47.53
CA GLY A 166 8.80 -14.10 -48.37
C GLY A 166 9.38 -12.87 -47.65
N SER A 167 10.70 -12.84 -47.48
CA SER A 167 11.48 -11.62 -47.18
C SER A 167 12.27 -11.20 -48.42
N PRO A 168 12.59 -9.90 -48.60
CA PRO A 168 13.70 -9.46 -49.44
C PRO A 168 14.92 -9.01 -48.62
N SER A 169 16.08 -9.50 -49.05
CA SER A 169 17.43 -9.39 -48.47
C SER A 169 18.08 -7.99 -48.52
N GLY A 170 19.09 -7.77 -47.66
CA GLY A 170 20.10 -6.68 -47.75
C GLY A 170 20.76 -6.38 -46.40
N LEU A 171 21.91 -6.97 -46.00
CA LEU A 171 23.30 -6.64 -46.41
C LEU A 171 23.57 -5.11 -46.45
N LYS A 172 24.58 -4.54 -45.77
CA LYS A 172 25.91 -5.01 -45.30
C LYS A 172 26.15 -4.45 -43.85
N LYS A 173 26.88 -5.04 -42.89
CA LYS A 173 28.24 -5.64 -42.78
C LYS A 173 29.42 -4.64 -42.87
N LEU A 174 30.29 -4.68 -41.83
CA LEU A 174 31.64 -4.06 -41.57
C LEU A 174 31.60 -3.20 -40.27
N THR A 175 32.22 -3.56 -39.13
CA THR A 175 33.66 -3.53 -38.71
C THR A 175 34.26 -2.12 -38.64
N ASN A 176 35.13 -1.73 -37.69
CA ASN A 176 36.04 -2.56 -36.87
C ASN A 176 36.51 -1.95 -35.52
N THR A 177 37.00 -2.83 -34.64
CA THR A 177 37.94 -2.71 -33.48
C THR A 177 38.61 -1.39 -33.00
N ARG A 178 38.76 -1.31 -31.66
CA ARG A 178 39.86 -0.71 -30.84
C ARG A 178 40.02 0.83 -30.86
N GLY A 179 40.45 1.51 -29.78
CA GLY A 179 40.73 1.09 -28.38
C GLY A 179 41.77 2.00 -27.69
N PHE A 180 41.98 1.85 -26.36
CA PHE A 180 43.06 2.47 -25.53
C PHE A 180 42.96 4.01 -25.31
N GLN A 181 43.46 4.63 -24.22
CA GLN A 181 43.93 4.15 -22.90
C GLN A 181 43.79 5.25 -21.81
N SER A 182 44.13 4.93 -20.55
CA SER A 182 44.00 5.76 -19.34
C SER A 182 45.01 6.92 -19.21
N ARG A 183 44.60 7.97 -18.48
CA ARG A 183 45.31 8.69 -17.40
C ARG A 183 44.38 9.80 -16.83
N LYS A 184 44.53 10.28 -15.60
CA LYS A 184 45.66 10.15 -14.68
C LYS A 184 45.17 9.91 -13.25
#